data_AF-A0A0F3IL74-F1
#
_entry.id   AF-A0A0F3IL74-F1
#
_cell.length_a   1.000
_cell.length_b   1.000
_cell.length_c   1.000
_cell.angle_alpha   90.00
_cell.angle_beta   90.00
_cell.angle_gamma   90.00
#
_symmetry.space_group_name_H-M   'P 1'
#
loop_
_entity.id
_entity.type
_entity.pdbx_description
1 polymer ?
#
loop_
_entity_poly.entity_id
_entity_poly.type
_entity_poly.pdbx_seq_one_letter_code
_entity_poly.pdbx_strand_id
1 'polypeptide(L)'
;MLNYSLYCFWISGGPPNDYPEAWYQQGIISGWYSITLLVSAIFAQFTLKQIKKSIFAKMVIVLVLLGLCYPYVRQYLLIDNCLDSGGSWSSKYFKCGSVK
;
A
#
# COMPACT_ATOMS: atom_id res chain seq x y z
N MET A 1 0.37 -13.87 -1.46
CA MET A 1 0.71 -12.43 -1.55
C MET A 1 1.54 -11.94 -0.37
N LEU A 2 1.33 -12.46 0.85
CA LEU A 2 2.08 -12.01 2.03
C LEU A 2 3.60 -12.25 1.93
N ASN A 3 4.02 -13.43 1.45
CA ASN A 3 5.45 -13.73 1.24
C ASN A 3 6.10 -12.78 0.21
N TYR A 4 5.37 -12.44 -0.85
CA TYR A 4 5.83 -11.48 -1.85
C TYR A 4 5.97 -10.06 -1.27
N SER A 5 5.04 -9.64 -0.40
CA SER A 5 5.13 -8.36 0.32
C SER A 5 6.38 -8.30 1.19
N LEU A 6 6.63 -9.34 1.99
CA LEU A 6 7.83 -9.44 2.84
C LEU A 6 9.11 -9.43 2.01
N TYR A 7 9.13 -10.14 0.89
CA TYR A 7 10.25 -10.14 -0.04
C TYR A 7 10.51 -8.74 -0.62
N CYS A 8 9.47 -8.03 -1.05
CA CYS A 8 9.59 -6.66 -1.57
C CYS A 8 10.14 -5.69 -0.51
N PHE A 9 9.67 -5.80 0.73
CA PHE A 9 10.21 -5.00 1.84
C PHE A 9 11.66 -5.34 2.13
N TRP A 10 12.02 -6.62 2.14
CA TRP A 10 13.40 -7.04 2.34
C TRP A 10 14.32 -6.53 1.22
N ILE A 11 13.91 -6.63 -0.04
CA ILE A 11 14.67 -6.07 -1.17
C ILE A 11 14.82 -4.56 -1.05
N SER A 12 13.76 -3.85 -0.63
CA SER A 12 13.82 -2.39 -0.50
C SER A 12 14.83 -1.91 0.55
N GLY A 13 15.05 -2.68 1.63
CA GLY A 13 15.90 -2.28 2.76
C GLY A 13 17.22 -3.06 2.91
N GLY A 14 17.40 -4.16 2.18
CA GLY A 14 18.54 -5.06 2.32
C GLY A 14 19.63 -4.77 1.28
N PRO A 15 19.59 -5.41 0.10
CA PRO A 15 20.63 -5.27 -0.91
C PRO A 15 20.54 -3.93 -1.66
N PRO A 16 21.68 -3.34 -2.08
CA PRO A 16 21.68 -2.19 -2.98
C PRO A 16 21.01 -2.58 -4.30
N ASN A 17 19.97 -1.85 -4.66
CA ASN A 17 19.24 -2.05 -5.90
C ASN A 17 18.90 -0.69 -6.52
N ASP A 18 18.62 -0.70 -7.82
CA ASP A 18 18.37 0.53 -8.59
C ASP A 18 17.00 1.17 -8.25
N TYR A 19 16.07 0.43 -7.64
CA TYR A 19 14.65 0.80 -7.50
C TYR A 19 14.07 0.57 -6.08
N PRO A 20 14.72 1.04 -4.99
CA PRO A 20 14.34 0.64 -3.63
C PRO A 20 12.94 1.14 -3.25
N GLU A 21 12.59 2.35 -3.67
CA GLU A 21 11.27 2.97 -3.41
C GLU A 21 10.13 2.27 -4.16
N ALA A 22 10.40 1.79 -5.38
CA ALA A 22 9.41 1.05 -6.15
C ALA A 22 9.11 -0.31 -5.50
N TRP A 23 10.14 -1.01 -5.01
CA TRP A 23 9.98 -2.23 -4.23
C TRP A 23 9.25 -1.98 -2.92
N TYR A 24 9.53 -0.89 -2.23
CA TYR A 24 8.82 -0.50 -1.01
C TYR A 24 7.33 -0.25 -1.26
N GLN A 25 6.99 0.50 -2.32
CA GLN A 25 5.60 0.74 -2.72
C GLN A 25 4.89 -0.58 -3.08
N GLN A 26 5.56 -1.47 -3.81
CA GLN A 26 5.02 -2.78 -4.17
C GLN A 26 4.79 -3.67 -2.94
N GLY A 27 5.69 -3.58 -1.95
CA GLY A 27 5.54 -4.22 -0.63
C GLY A 27 4.28 -3.73 0.10
N ILE A 28 4.05 -2.42 0.13
CA ILE A 28 2.84 -1.81 0.74
C ILE A 28 1.57 -2.31 0.05
N ILE A 29 1.52 -2.25 -1.29
CA ILE A 29 0.34 -2.64 -2.07
C ILE A 29 0.01 -4.12 -1.82
N SER A 30 0.99 -5.00 -2.00
CA SER A 30 0.80 -6.45 -1.81
C SER A 30 0.52 -6.84 -0.34
N GLY A 31 1.05 -6.07 0.62
CA GLY A 31 0.77 -6.21 2.04
C GLY A 31 -0.70 -5.91 2.35
N TRP A 32 -1.19 -4.75 1.91
CA TRP A 32 -2.59 -4.35 2.10
C TRP A 32 -3.58 -5.28 1.39
N TYR A 33 -3.26 -5.77 0.18
CA TYR A 33 -4.07 -6.80 -0.47
C TYR A 33 -4.12 -8.10 0.34
N SER A 34 -3.00 -8.52 0.92
CA SER A 34 -2.95 -9.74 1.73
C SER A 34 -3.82 -9.61 2.99
N ILE A 35 -3.74 -8.47 3.68
CA ILE A 35 -4.58 -8.18 4.85
C ILE A 35 -6.06 -8.14 4.45
N THR A 36 -6.39 -7.47 3.36
CA THR A 36 -7.77 -7.38 2.86
C THR A 36 -8.35 -8.76 2.56
N LEU A 37 -7.59 -9.61 1.88
CA LEU A 37 -8.02 -10.98 1.56
C LEU A 37 -8.22 -11.81 2.83
N LEU A 38 -7.28 -11.73 3.78
CA LEU A 38 -7.38 -12.45 5.05
C LEU A 38 -8.62 -12.00 5.84
N VAL A 39 -8.82 -10.69 5.96
CA VAL A 39 -10.00 -10.12 6.61
C VAL A 39 -11.28 -10.56 5.90
N SER A 40 -11.33 -10.50 4.56
CA SER A 40 -12.50 -10.93 3.79
C SER A 40 -12.82 -12.42 3.99
N ALA A 41 -11.80 -13.29 4.08
CA ALA A 41 -11.98 -14.71 4.35
C ALA A 41 -12.54 -14.97 5.75
N ILE A 42 -12.07 -14.24 6.77
CA ILE A 42 -12.64 -14.30 8.12
C ILE A 42 -14.10 -13.85 8.09
N PHE A 43 -14.40 -12.72 7.45
CA PHE A 43 -15.77 -12.20 7.36
C PHE A 43 -16.71 -13.10 6.55
N ALA A 44 -16.20 -13.85 5.57
CA ALA A 44 -17.00 -14.80 4.79
C ALA A 44 -17.57 -15.95 5.65
N GLN A 45 -16.95 -16.26 6.79
CA GLN A 45 -17.48 -17.25 7.74
C GLN A 45 -18.65 -16.73 8.57
N PHE A 46 -18.84 -15.41 8.63
CA PHE A 46 -19.91 -14.77 9.40
C PHE A 46 -21.11 -14.41 8.52
N THR A 47 -22.30 -14.48 9.10
CA THR A 47 -23.51 -14.05 8.38
C THR A 47 -23.54 -12.53 8.25
N LEU A 48 -23.93 -11.99 7.08
CA LEU A 48 -24.06 -10.55 6.85
C LEU A 48 -24.85 -9.80 7.93
N LYS A 49 -25.85 -10.45 8.55
CA LYS A 49 -26.63 -9.88 9.67
C LYS A 49 -25.78 -9.67 10.94
N GLN A 50 -24.86 -10.59 11.25
CA GLN A 50 -23.96 -10.48 12.40
C GLN A 50 -22.92 -9.37 12.18
N ILE A 51 -22.39 -9.26 10.96
CA ILE A 51 -21.42 -8.22 10.57
C ILE A 51 -22.04 -6.82 10.74
N LYS A 52 -23.29 -6.63 10.28
CA LYS A 52 -23.99 -5.33 10.38
C LYS A 52 -24.25 -4.89 11.82
N LYS A 53 -24.41 -5.83 12.75
CA LYS A 53 -24.69 -5.55 14.17
C LYS A 53 -23.42 -5.19 14.95
N SER A 54 -22.26 -5.70 14.53
CA SER A 54 -21.01 -5.48 15.25
C SER A 54 -20.35 -4.15 14.85
N ILE A 55 -20.14 -3.26 15.81
CA ILE A 55 -19.37 -2.01 15.62
C ILE A 55 -17.91 -2.34 15.34
N PHE A 56 -17.36 -3.37 16.00
CA PHE A 56 -15.99 -3.81 15.76
C PHE A 56 -15.78 -4.24 14.31
N ALA A 57 -16.74 -4.98 13.74
CA ALA A 57 -16.68 -5.38 12.34
C ALA A 57 -16.64 -4.16 11.39
N LYS A 58 -17.44 -3.13 11.67
CA LYS A 58 -17.42 -1.88 10.90
C LYS A 58 -16.09 -1.16 11.01
N MET A 59 -15.50 -1.08 12.21
CA MET A 59 -14.18 -0.46 12.39
C MET A 59 -13.08 -1.18 11.60
N VAL A 60 -13.07 -2.52 11.63
CA VAL A 60 -12.10 -3.31 10.85
C VAL A 60 -12.27 -3.05 9.35
N ILE A 61 -13.51 -3.00 8.85
CA ILE A 61 -13.78 -2.69 7.43
C ILE A 61 -13.26 -1.28 7.08
N VAL A 62 -13.55 -0.28 7.90
CA VAL A 62 -13.06 1.10 7.67
C VAL A 62 -11.53 1.14 7.66
N LEU A 63 -10.87 0.45 8.58
CA LEU A 63 -9.40 0.39 8.64
C LEU A 63 -8.81 -0.26 7.38
N VAL A 64 -9.41 -1.35 6.89
CA VAL A 64 -8.99 -2.00 5.65
C VAL A 64 -9.18 -1.09 4.44
N LEU A 65 -10.29 -0.37 4.35
CA LEU A 65 -10.53 0.61 3.28
C LEU A 65 -9.50 1.75 3.30
N LEU A 66 -9.21 2.30 4.48
CA LEU A 66 -8.17 3.32 4.64
C LEU A 66 -6.80 2.80 4.22
N GLY A 67 -6.47 1.56 4.60
CA GLY A 67 -5.25 0.89 4.21
C GLY A 67 -5.11 0.65 2.71
N LEU A 68 -6.21 0.27 2.03
CA LEU A 68 -6.22 0.14 0.58
C LEU A 68 -6.07 1.48 -0.14
N CYS A 69 -6.62 2.57 0.42
CA CYS A 69 -6.44 3.91 -0.13
C CYS A 69 -5.03 4.48 0.11
N TYR A 70 -4.36 4.07 1.18
CA TYR A 70 -3.04 4.55 1.56
C TYR A 70 -1.98 4.55 0.44
N PRO A 71 -1.72 3.45 -0.31
CA PRO A 71 -0.70 3.45 -1.36
C PRO A 71 -0.98 4.46 -2.46
N TYR A 72 -2.25 4.69 -2.81
CA TYR A 72 -2.65 5.67 -3.81
C TYR A 72 -2.41 7.10 -3.31
N VAL A 73 -2.88 7.40 -2.09
CA VAL A 73 -2.69 8.72 -1.49
C VAL A 73 -1.20 9.05 -1.34
N ARG A 74 -0.39 8.09 -0.86
CA ARG A 74 1.07 8.26 -0.78
C ARG A 74 1.69 8.60 -2.13
N GLN A 75 1.29 7.89 -3.20
CA GLN A 75 1.80 8.16 -4.53
C GLN A 75 1.45 9.57 -5.00
N TYR A 76 0.21 10.02 -4.79
CA TYR A 76 -0.20 11.38 -5.15
C TYR A 76 0.61 12.44 -4.38
N LEU A 77 0.77 12.28 -3.06
CA LEU A 77 1.54 13.23 -2.24
C LEU A 77 3.01 13.33 -2.66
N LEU A 78 3.62 12.21 -3.07
CA LEU A 78 5.02 12.20 -3.54
C LEU A 78 5.18 12.86 -4.91
N ILE A 79 4.21 12.68 -5.81
CA ILE A 79 4.20 13.32 -7.13
C ILE A 79 4.02 14.84 -6.97
N ASP A 80 3.05 15.24 -6.15
CA ASP A 80 2.71 16.64 -5.91
C ASP A 80 3.90 17.42 -5.35
N ASN A 81 4.51 16.90 -4.28
CA ASN A 81 5.70 17.50 -3.67
C ASN A 81 6.91 17.56 -4.63
N CYS A 82 7.03 16.60 -5.55
CA CYS A 82 8.07 16.62 -6.59
C CYS A 82 7.84 17.72 -7.62
N LEU A 83 6.60 17.87 -8.09
CA LEU A 83 6.22 18.89 -9.08
C LEU A 83 6.29 20.30 -8.49
N ASP A 84 5.87 20.47 -7.24
CA ASP A 84 5.98 21.75 -6.50
C ASP A 84 7.43 22.18 -6.30
N SER A 85 8.35 21.22 -6.20
CA SER A 85 9.79 21.47 -6.09
C SER A 85 10.45 21.76 -7.45
N GLY A 86 9.69 21.80 -8.55
CA GLY A 86 10.21 21.99 -9.91
C GLY A 86 10.95 20.76 -10.47
N GLY A 87 10.74 19.59 -9.88
CA GLY A 87 11.32 18.32 -10.34
C GLY A 87 10.49 17.63 -11.42
N SER A 88 11.03 16.53 -11.97
CA SER A 88 10.30 15.63 -12.86
C SER A 88 10.08 14.27 -12.18
N TRP A 89 8.82 13.85 -12.07
CA TRP A 89 8.50 12.57 -11.45
C TRP A 89 8.86 11.39 -12.36
N SER A 90 9.63 10.43 -11.85
CA SER A 90 9.95 9.20 -12.57
C SER A 90 9.17 8.00 -12.02
N SER A 91 8.12 7.59 -12.73
CA SER A 91 7.27 6.45 -12.36
C SER A 91 8.02 5.12 -12.26
N LYS A 92 9.15 4.98 -12.97
CA LYS A 92 9.95 3.74 -12.98
C LYS A 92 10.78 3.58 -11.70
N TYR A 93 11.31 4.67 -11.16
CA TYR A 93 12.17 4.67 -9.97
C TYR A 93 11.42 5.06 -8.70
N PHE A 94 10.16 5.51 -8.83
CA PHE A 94 9.35 6.03 -7.75
C PHE A 94 10.09 7.14 -6.97
N LYS A 95 10.81 7.98 -7.72
CA LYS A 95 11.66 9.05 -7.22
C LYS A 95 11.44 10.32 -8.03
N CYS A 96 11.65 11.45 -7.36
CA CYS A 96 11.74 12.75 -8.00
C CYS A 96 13.11 12.90 -8.65
N GLY A 97 13.14 13.19 -9.95
CA GLY A 97 14.34 13.62 -10.67
C GLY A 97 14.45 15.14 -10.66
N SER A 98 15.67 15.67 -10.72
CA SER A 98 15.88 17.08 -11.02
C SER A 98 15.69 17.32 -12.53
N VAL A 99 14.92 18.35 -12.88
CA VAL A 99 14.95 18.89 -14.24
C VAL A 99 16.32 19.53 -14.42
N LYS A 100 17.15 18.96 -15.30
CA LYS A 100 18.38 19.61 -15.78
C LYS A 100 18.03 20.59 -16.89
#